data_AF-A0A2E7BHH6-F1
#
_entry.id   AF-A0A2E7BHH6-F1
#
_cell.length_a   1.000
_cell.length_b   1.000
_cell.length_c   1.000
_cell.angle_alpha   90.00
_cell.angle_beta   90.00
_cell.angle_gamma   90.00
#
_symmetry.space_group_name_H-M   'P 1'
#
loop_
_entity.id
_entity.type
_entity.pdbx_description
1 polymer ?
#
loop_
_entity_poly.entity_id
_entity_poly.type
_entity_poly.pdbx_seq_one_letter_code
_entity_poly.pdbx_strand_id
1 'polypeptide(L)'
;MGFAPGVSGNPRGRPRGSRNKATRAVAEWTAAILEDPQVQSRLLSDARQGRLHHAVLGQLLLYAYGRPATSPHSESMIPFSALAEARESLRVKLDQIQSVIETEST
;
A
#
# COMPACT_ATOMS: atom_id res chain seq x y z
N MET A 1 -32.26 36.39 -0.66
CA MET A 1 -31.97 35.32 0.32
C MET A 1 -30.47 35.10 0.33
N GLY A 2 -29.79 35.57 1.39
CA GLY A 2 -28.35 35.39 1.57
C GLY A 2 -28.08 34.42 2.72
N PHE A 3 -26.97 33.70 2.65
CA PHE A 3 -26.54 32.81 3.72
C PHE A 3 -26.23 33.60 5.00
N ALA A 4 -26.49 33.01 6.18
CA ALA A 4 -26.16 33.62 7.46
C ALA A 4 -24.63 33.85 7.59
N PRO A 5 -24.18 34.89 8.31
CA PRO A 5 -22.76 35.12 8.58
C PRO A 5 -22.15 33.86 9.23
N GLY A 6 -21.08 33.31 8.64
CA GLY A 6 -20.44 32.06 9.10
C GLY A 6 -21.00 30.77 8.49
N VAL A 7 -22.06 30.84 7.69
CA VAL A 7 -22.68 29.70 7.00
C VAL A 7 -22.60 29.91 5.48
N SER A 8 -21.46 30.41 5.00
CA SER A 8 -21.19 30.49 3.56
C SER A 8 -20.35 29.30 3.12
N GLY A 9 -20.88 28.52 2.18
CA GLY A 9 -20.16 27.41 1.57
C GLY A 9 -21.09 26.26 1.18
N ASN A 10 -20.81 25.62 0.05
CA ASN A 10 -21.45 24.36 -0.31
C ASN A 10 -21.06 23.29 0.74
N PRO A 11 -22.00 22.69 1.50
CA PRO A 11 -21.68 21.64 2.48
C PRO A 11 -21.15 20.35 1.84
N ARG A 12 -21.34 20.19 0.51
CA ARG A 12 -20.68 19.18 -0.33
C ARG A 12 -19.41 19.72 -1.00
N GLY A 13 -18.84 20.78 -0.43
CA GLY A 13 -17.61 21.39 -0.87
C GLY A 13 -16.49 20.36 -0.93
N ARG A 14 -15.47 20.70 -1.72
CA ARG A 14 -14.35 19.81 -1.97
C ARG A 14 -13.72 19.36 -0.63
N PRO A 15 -13.58 18.05 -0.37
CA PRO A 15 -13.11 17.56 0.92
C PRO A 15 -11.69 18.07 1.20
N ARG A 16 -11.45 18.44 2.45
CA ARG A 16 -10.15 18.91 2.94
C ARG A 16 -9.09 17.83 2.66
N GLY A 17 -7.97 18.24 2.06
CA GLY A 17 -6.86 17.34 1.72
C GLY A 17 -6.95 16.70 0.32
N SER A 18 -8.01 16.96 -0.45
CA SER A 18 -8.06 16.50 -1.84
C SER A 18 -7.00 17.19 -2.71
N ARG A 19 -6.20 16.39 -3.43
CA ARG A 19 -5.12 16.87 -4.33
C ARG A 19 -5.69 17.67 -5.50
N ASN A 20 -5.32 18.95 -5.63
CA ASN A 20 -5.74 19.79 -6.75
C ASN A 20 -5.05 19.33 -8.07
N LYS A 21 -5.44 19.90 -9.21
CA LYS A 21 -4.89 19.51 -10.52
C LYS A 21 -3.36 19.70 -10.59
N ALA A 22 -2.86 20.82 -10.05
CA ALA A 22 -1.43 21.11 -10.04
C ALA A 22 -0.64 20.09 -9.21
N THR A 23 -1.13 19.72 -8.02
CA THR A 23 -0.45 18.73 -7.16
C THR A 23 -0.49 17.33 -7.75
N ARG A 24 -1.51 16.99 -8.55
CA ARG A 24 -1.52 15.75 -9.33
C ARG A 24 -0.48 15.76 -10.44
N ALA A 25 -0.41 16.84 -11.21
CA ALA A 25 0.58 16.96 -12.29
C ALA A 25 2.02 16.89 -11.76
N VAL A 26 2.31 17.52 -10.62
CA VAL A 26 3.62 17.43 -9.96
C VAL A 26 3.91 15.99 -9.51
N ALA A 27 2.91 15.29 -8.95
CA ALA A 27 3.07 13.90 -8.53
C ALA A 27 3.36 12.97 -9.72
N GLU A 28 2.60 13.11 -10.81
CA GLU A 28 2.78 12.34 -12.05
C GLU A 28 4.16 12.60 -12.68
N TRP A 29 4.57 13.87 -12.77
CA TRP A 29 5.87 14.25 -13.30
C TRP A 29 7.03 13.70 -12.44
N THR A 30 6.89 13.78 -11.11
CA THR A 30 7.91 13.26 -10.18
C THR A 30 7.98 11.73 -10.26
N ALA A 31 6.83 11.04 -10.37
CA ALA A 31 6.78 9.60 -10.54
C ALA A 31 7.46 9.17 -11.85
N ALA A 32 7.21 9.86 -12.96
CA ALA A 32 7.86 9.57 -14.24
C ALA A 32 9.39 9.68 -14.16
N ILE A 33 9.93 10.65 -13.41
CA ILE A 33 11.38 10.77 -13.17
C ILE A 33 11.89 9.61 -12.32
N LEU A 34 11.16 9.23 -11.26
CA LEU A 34 11.58 8.16 -10.36
C LEU A 34 11.43 6.76 -10.97
N GLU A 35 10.55 6.58 -11.95
CA GLU A 35 10.31 5.32 -12.64
C GLU A 35 11.30 5.09 -13.79
N ASP A 36 12.05 6.11 -14.20
CA ASP A 36 13.14 5.98 -15.17
C ASP A 36 14.26 5.08 -14.59
N PRO A 37 14.58 3.95 -15.25
CA PRO A 37 15.62 3.02 -14.78
C PRO A 37 17.01 3.67 -14.61
N GLN A 38 17.37 4.64 -15.45
CA GLN A 38 18.65 5.33 -15.37
C GLN A 38 18.72 6.21 -14.13
N VAL A 39 17.62 6.90 -13.80
CA VAL A 39 17.51 7.74 -12.61
C VAL A 39 17.56 6.86 -11.36
N GLN A 40 16.85 5.73 -11.33
CA GLN A 40 16.89 4.79 -10.21
C GLN A 40 18.30 4.25 -9.95
N SER A 41 18.98 3.81 -11.01
CA SER A 41 20.36 3.31 -10.93
C SER A 41 21.30 4.36 -10.32
N ARG A 42 21.19 5.61 -10.79
CA ARG A 42 22.00 6.72 -10.32
C ARG A 42 21.70 7.09 -8.87
N LEU A 43 20.43 7.22 -8.50
CA LEU A 43 20.01 7.51 -7.13
C LEU A 43 20.51 6.43 -6.16
N LEU A 44 20.42 5.15 -6.55
CA LEU A 44 20.93 4.04 -5.74
C LEU A 44 22.45 4.09 -5.58
N SER A 45 23.18 4.40 -6.66
CA SER A 45 24.63 4.58 -6.62
C SER A 45 25.02 5.73 -5.68
N ASP A 46 24.38 6.89 -5.83
CA ASP A 46 24.67 8.07 -5.01
C ASP A 46 24.30 7.86 -3.54
N ALA A 47 23.23 7.13 -3.26
CA ALA A 47 22.86 6.73 -1.91
C ALA A 47 23.90 5.81 -1.27
N ARG A 48 24.38 4.78 -1.99
CA ARG A 48 25.43 3.86 -1.51
C ARG A 48 26.74 4.57 -1.24
N GLN A 49 27.05 5.61 -2.01
CA GLN A 49 28.26 6.42 -1.84
C GLN A 49 28.10 7.54 -0.79
N GLY A 50 26.93 7.69 -0.17
CA GLY A 50 26.65 8.76 0.79
C GLY A 50 26.58 10.17 0.20
N ARG A 51 26.48 10.28 -1.13
CA ARG A 51 26.37 11.57 -1.85
C ARG A 51 24.92 12.08 -1.91
N LEU A 52 23.96 11.17 -1.82
CA LEU A 52 22.54 11.52 -1.78
C LEU A 52 22.11 11.84 -0.35
N HIS A 53 21.69 13.08 -0.11
CA HIS A 53 21.12 13.46 1.17
C HIS A 53 19.73 12.79 1.35
N HIS A 54 19.54 12.08 2.46
CA HIS A 54 18.31 11.31 2.75
C HIS A 54 17.00 12.11 2.61
N ALA A 55 17.02 13.40 2.98
CA ALA A 55 15.84 14.26 2.84
C ALA A 55 15.39 14.45 1.38
N VAL A 56 16.31 14.42 0.41
CA VAL A 56 15.97 14.56 -1.02
C VAL A 56 15.18 13.36 -1.49
N LEU A 57 15.64 12.15 -1.16
CA LEU A 57 14.92 10.91 -1.50
C LEU A 57 13.54 10.87 -0.82
N GLY A 58 13.47 11.24 0.46
CA GLY A 58 12.20 11.32 1.19
C GLY A 58 11.21 12.29 0.55
N GLN A 59 11.70 13.45 0.09
CA GLN A 59 10.85 14.46 -0.54
C GLN A 59 10.35 14.02 -1.93
N LEU A 60 11.20 13.38 -2.72
CA LEU A 60 10.82 12.83 -4.04
C LEU A 60 9.73 11.76 -3.89
N LEU A 61 9.92 10.82 -2.96
CA LEU A 61 8.93 9.78 -2.67
C LEU A 61 7.61 10.38 -2.14
N LEU A 62 7.69 11.41 -1.30
CA LEU A 62 6.52 12.11 -0.79
C LEU A 62 5.72 12.79 -1.91
N TYR A 63 6.38 13.43 -2.87
CA TYR A 63 5.70 14.08 -4.00
C TYR A 63 5.08 13.06 -4.95
N ALA A 64 5.82 12.01 -5.32
CA ALA A 64 5.35 10.98 -6.24
C ALA A 64 4.21 10.15 -5.63
N TYR A 65 4.44 9.56 -4.46
CA TYR A 65 3.56 8.53 -3.91
C TYR A 65 2.73 9.01 -2.70
N GLY A 66 3.06 10.17 -2.14
CA GLY A 66 2.40 10.69 -0.94
C GLY A 66 3.06 10.23 0.34
N ARG A 67 2.44 10.59 1.47
CA ARG A 67 2.98 10.24 2.78
C ARG A 67 2.69 8.75 3.03
N PRO A 68 3.69 7.93 3.40
CA PRO A 68 3.43 6.54 3.74
C PRO A 68 2.42 6.48 4.88
N ALA A 69 1.50 5.52 4.80
CA ALA A 69 0.50 5.31 5.82
C ALA A 69 1.23 4.97 7.14
N THR A 70 1.07 5.82 8.15
CA THR A 70 1.59 5.55 9.50
C THR A 70 0.68 4.60 10.27
N SER A 71 -0.51 4.30 9.74
CA SER A 71 -1.39 3.30 10.30
C SER A 71 -0.79 1.92 10.04
N PRO A 72 -0.63 1.07 11.08
CA PRO A 72 -0.43 -0.36 10.89
C PRO A 72 -1.75 -0.96 10.41
N HIS A 73 -2.20 -0.61 9.20
CA HIS A 73 -3.00 -1.55 8.43
C HIS A 73 -2.01 -2.55 7.84
N SER A 74 -1.39 -3.32 8.74
CA SER A 74 -0.98 -4.67 8.41
C SER A 74 -2.21 -5.31 7.81
N GLU A 75 -2.13 -5.69 6.53
CA GLU A 75 -2.96 -6.74 5.97
C GLU A 75 -3.20 -7.76 7.09
N SER A 76 -4.46 -8.09 7.37
CA SER A 76 -4.85 -8.98 8.46
C SER A 76 -3.89 -10.16 8.51
N MET A 77 -2.90 -10.07 9.40
CA MET A 77 -1.82 -11.03 9.45
C MET A 77 -2.47 -12.28 10.01
N ILE A 78 -2.73 -13.27 9.14
CA ILE A 78 -3.28 -14.54 9.59
C ILE A 78 -2.31 -15.06 10.64
N PRO A 79 -2.73 -15.22 11.90
CA PRO A 79 -1.82 -15.66 12.94
C PRO A 79 -1.33 -17.06 12.58
N PHE A 80 -0.04 -17.32 12.79
CA PHE A 80 0.58 -18.60 12.43
C PHE A 80 -0.14 -19.80 13.07
N SER A 81 -0.79 -19.61 14.22
CA SER A 81 -1.66 -20.60 14.85
C SER A 81 -2.86 -20.98 13.98
N ALA A 82 -3.56 -20.01 13.40
CA ALA A 82 -4.69 -20.27 12.49
C ALA A 82 -4.24 -21.02 11.22
N LEU A 83 -3.03 -20.75 10.74
CA LEU A 83 -2.43 -21.50 9.63
C LEU A 83 -2.09 -22.95 10.03
N ALA A 84 -1.57 -23.17 11.24
CA ALA A 84 -1.26 -24.49 11.76
C ALA A 84 -2.52 -25.34 11.97
N GLU A 85 -3.58 -24.75 12.53
CA GLU A 85 -4.88 -25.42 12.71
C GLU A 85 -5.50 -25.81 11.36
N ALA A 86 -5.46 -24.91 10.36
CA ALA A 86 -5.94 -25.21 9.01
C ALA A 86 -5.18 -26.38 8.37
N ARG A 87 -3.86 -26.46 8.60
CA ARG A 87 -3.02 -27.56 8.09
C ARG A 87 -3.39 -28.90 8.73
N GLU A 88 -3.57 -28.94 10.04
CA GLU A 88 -3.98 -30.19 10.72
C GLU A 88 -5.40 -30.60 10.32
N SER A 89 -6.33 -29.65 10.16
CA SER A 89 -7.67 -29.96 9.64
C SER A 89 -7.64 -30.56 8.24
N LEU A 90 -6.76 -30.06 7.36
CA LEU A 90 -6.59 -30.62 6.01
C LEU A 90 -6.01 -32.04 6.04
N ARG A 91 -5.05 -32.32 6.91
CA ARG A 91 -4.50 -33.68 7.08
C ARG A 91 -5.57 -34.67 7.49
N VAL A 92 -6.35 -34.33 8.52
CA VAL A 92 -7.44 -35.20 8.99
C VAL A 92 -8.46 -35.46 7.88
N LYS A 93 -8.81 -34.45 7.09
CA LYS A 93 -9.74 -34.63 5.95
C LYS A 93 -9.16 -35.53 4.86
N LEU A 94 -7.87 -35.41 4.57
CA LEU A 94 -7.20 -36.27 3.59
C LEU A 94 -7.16 -37.72 4.07
N ASP A 95 -6.82 -37.96 5.33
CA ASP A 95 -6.81 -39.31 5.92
C ASP A 95 -8.22 -39.93 5.89
N GLN A 96 -9.26 -39.14 6.19
CA GLN A 96 -10.65 -39.58 6.09
C GLN A 96 -11.00 -39.98 4.65
N ILE A 97 -10.67 -39.14 3.66
CA ILE A 97 -10.94 -39.44 2.25
C ILE A 97 -10.22 -40.72 1.82
N GLN A 98 -8.97 -40.89 2.23
CA GLN A 98 -8.19 -42.07 1.89
C GLN A 98 -8.78 -43.35 2.50
N SER A 99 -9.21 -43.29 3.77
CA SER A 99 -9.88 -44.41 4.43
C SER A 99 -11.20 -44.79 3.76
N VAL A 100 -11.97 -43.81 3.28
CA VAL A 100 -13.22 -44.06 2.55
C VAL A 100 -12.94 -44.77 1.22
N ILE A 101 -11.96 -44.30 0.46
CA ILE A 101 -11.55 -44.90 -0.82
C ILE A 101 -11.09 -46.36 -0.61
N GLU A 102 -10.34 -46.63 0.45
CA GLU A 102 -9.87 -47.97 0.78
C GLU A 102 -11.03 -48.91 1.17
N THR A 103 -12.05 -48.41 1.89
CA THR A 103 -13.24 -49.20 2.24
C THR A 103 -14.22 -49.43 1.09
N GLU A 104 -14.27 -48.54 0.10
CA GLU A 104 -15.12 -48.69 -1.09
C GLU A 104 -14.47 -49.58 -2.19
N SER A 105 -13.19 -49.92 -2.04
CA SER A 105 -12.42 -50.74 -3.00
C SER A 105 -12.31 -52.23 -2.62
N THR A 106 -12.92 -52.64 -1.50
CA THR A 106 -13.05 -54.04 -1.04
C THR A 106 -14.47 -54.55 -1.20
#